data_AF-A0AA41JHH4-F1
#
_entry.id   AF-A0AA41JHH4-F1
#
_cell.length_a   1.000
_cell.length_b   1.000
_cell.length_c   1.000
_cell.angle_alpha   90.00
_cell.angle_beta   90.00
_cell.angle_gamma   90.00
#
_symmetry.space_group_name_H-M   'P 1'
#
loop_
_entity.id
_entity.type
_entity.pdbx_description
1 polymer ?
#
loop_
_entity_poly.entity_id
_entity_poly.type
_entity_poly.pdbx_seq_one_letter_code
_entity_poly.pdbx_strand_id
1 'polypeptide(L)'
;MELPWTKYNKIKERKNKLEEELKEVKEQRDRYQEQFKSEKERRSKLSAQKQEAEEELNKLQDKLETANRSEKTQETGKIQVKDIKLGLEQAKNILEKLSTISSPKKDLVTVYSTGAVEDLKDVKGFKNTLSSQKISQITSERTQIFFTDEKAFDMTLRTRPFFTDSWSLENSFNVEKINKFIEEEKHWALVSAGETTILSEKAGNTEKVDEVNTRVENKQKKGGYSQDRFERKRQEQIQQHKDKVKEKLENLTNLKLLGNKKICKELPGEYLGGFDSSRNKDAQTLYNFRLRKAKPKT
;
A
#
# COMPACT_ATOMS: atom_id res chain seq x y z
N MET A 1 53.36 -8.29 -68.55
CA MET A 1 53.05 -7.04 -67.82
C MET A 1 51.60 -6.69 -68.10
N GLU A 2 50.75 -6.57 -67.08
CA GLU A 2 49.38 -6.09 -67.29
C GLU A 2 49.43 -4.64 -67.83
N LEU A 3 48.71 -4.37 -68.92
CA LEU A 3 48.66 -3.04 -69.53
C LEU A 3 48.03 -2.04 -68.54
N PRO A 4 48.60 -0.83 -68.33
CA PRO A 4 48.16 0.13 -67.30
C PRO A 4 46.66 0.46 -67.30
N TRP A 5 46.02 0.44 -68.47
CA TRP A 5 44.60 0.74 -68.63
C TRP A 5 43.67 -0.34 -68.04
N THR A 6 44.10 -1.61 -68.03
CA THR A 6 43.34 -2.72 -67.43
C THR A 6 43.26 -2.62 -65.91
N LYS A 7 44.34 -2.16 -65.26
CA LYS A 7 44.39 -1.92 -63.81
C LYS A 7 43.52 -0.72 -63.43
N TYR A 8 43.53 0.34 -64.24
CA TYR A 8 42.66 1.50 -64.05
C TYR A 8 41.17 1.15 -64.12
N ASN A 9 40.76 0.33 -65.12
CA ASN A 9 39.37 -0.11 -65.24
C ASN A 9 38.92 -0.99 -64.08
N LYS A 10 39.75 -1.95 -63.63
CA LYS A 10 39.46 -2.77 -62.44
C LYS A 10 39.26 -1.92 -61.17
N ILE A 11 40.05 -0.86 -60.99
CA ILE A 11 39.92 0.05 -59.85
C ILE A 11 38.62 0.87 -59.97
N LYS A 12 38.29 1.33 -61.18
CA LYS A 12 37.06 2.11 -61.44
C LYS A 12 35.80 1.28 -61.18
N GLU A 13 35.76 0.02 -61.64
CA GLU A 13 34.66 -0.90 -61.35
C GLU A 13 34.51 -1.17 -59.86
N ARG A 14 35.62 -1.40 -59.15
CA ARG A 14 35.59 -1.63 -57.70
C ARG A 14 35.16 -0.40 -56.92
N LYS A 15 35.53 0.81 -57.36
CA LYS A 15 35.07 2.07 -56.79
C LYS A 15 33.55 2.22 -56.94
N ASN A 16 33.01 1.99 -58.14
CA ASN A 16 31.57 2.06 -58.38
C ASN A 16 30.81 1.03 -57.52
N LYS A 17 31.31 -0.19 -57.44
CA LYS A 17 30.70 -1.24 -56.60
C LYS A 17 30.68 -0.88 -55.12
N LEU A 18 31.78 -0.33 -54.60
CA LEU A 18 31.86 0.15 -53.22
C LEU A 18 30.94 1.36 -52.97
N GLU A 19 30.77 2.24 -53.95
CA GLU A 19 29.83 3.38 -53.85
C GLU A 19 28.37 2.91 -53.81
N GLU A 20 28.02 1.87 -54.58
CA GLU A 20 26.70 1.22 -54.53
C GLU A 20 26.46 0.52 -53.19
N GLU A 21 27.42 -0.29 -52.70
CA GLU A 21 27.34 -0.94 -51.38
C GLU A 21 27.23 0.10 -50.24
N LEU A 22 27.98 1.21 -50.32
CA LEU A 22 27.89 2.29 -49.35
C LEU A 22 26.50 2.94 -49.34
N LYS A 23 25.89 3.11 -50.52
CA LYS A 23 24.55 3.68 -50.64
C LYS A 23 23.51 2.73 -50.05
N GLU A 24 23.60 1.44 -50.36
CA GLU A 24 22.68 0.42 -49.83
C GLU A 24 22.78 0.31 -48.30
N VAL A 25 23.99 0.28 -47.74
CA VAL A 25 24.21 0.25 -46.30
C VAL A 25 23.69 1.52 -45.62
N LYS A 26 23.83 2.69 -46.24
CA LYS A 26 23.25 3.95 -45.72
C LYS A 26 21.72 3.91 -45.72
N GLU A 27 21.10 3.42 -46.79
CA GLU A 27 19.64 3.27 -46.86
C GLU A 27 19.12 2.24 -45.85
N GLN A 28 19.82 1.12 -45.66
CA GLN A 28 19.50 0.14 -44.62
C GLN A 28 19.61 0.76 -43.22
N ARG A 29 20.69 1.50 -42.95
CA ARG A 29 20.86 2.23 -41.68
C ARG A 29 19.70 3.19 -41.44
N ASP A 30 19.30 3.97 -42.44
CA ASP A 30 18.25 4.98 -42.30
C ASP A 30 16.89 4.31 -42.04
N ARG A 31 16.57 3.23 -42.76
CA ARG A 31 15.38 2.39 -42.49
C ARG A 31 15.37 1.83 -41.06
N TYR A 32 16.48 1.28 -40.59
CA TYR A 32 16.57 0.76 -39.21
C TYR A 32 16.44 1.88 -38.18
N GLN A 33 16.99 3.07 -38.44
CA GLN A 33 16.82 4.23 -37.56
C GLN A 33 15.36 4.70 -37.49
N GLU A 34 14.65 4.73 -38.62
CA GLU A 34 13.22 5.07 -38.66
C GLU A 34 12.36 4.04 -37.92
N GLN A 35 12.60 2.74 -38.15
CA GLN A 35 11.92 1.67 -37.42
C GLN A 35 12.16 1.80 -35.91
N PHE A 36 13.41 2.02 -35.49
CA PHE A 36 13.74 2.20 -34.09
C PHE A 36 13.06 3.42 -33.47
N LYS A 37 12.96 4.54 -34.20
CA LYS A 37 12.22 5.73 -33.76
C LYS A 37 10.73 5.44 -33.60
N SER A 38 10.11 4.78 -34.58
CA SER A 38 8.68 4.42 -34.55
C SER A 38 8.37 3.46 -33.40
N GLU A 39 9.16 2.40 -33.23
CA GLU A 39 9.06 1.45 -32.13
C GLU A 39 9.19 2.15 -30.77
N LYS A 40 10.10 3.12 -30.67
CA LYS A 40 10.32 3.90 -29.45
C LYS A 40 9.18 4.86 -29.15
N GLU A 41 8.62 5.54 -30.16
CA GLU A 41 7.42 6.35 -29.99
C GLU A 41 6.23 5.50 -29.54
N ARG A 42 6.08 4.30 -30.10
CA ARG A 42 5.05 3.34 -29.67
C ARG A 42 5.23 2.93 -28.21
N ARG A 43 6.47 2.60 -27.79
CA ARG A 43 6.78 2.27 -26.39
C ARG A 43 6.55 3.44 -25.44
N SER A 44 6.94 4.65 -25.82
CA SER A 44 6.71 5.86 -25.03
C SER A 44 5.21 6.16 -24.88
N LYS A 45 4.43 6.04 -25.95
CA LYS A 45 2.97 6.16 -25.90
C LYS A 45 2.35 5.11 -24.98
N LEU A 46 2.81 3.86 -25.05
CA LEU A 46 2.33 2.79 -24.17
C LEU A 46 2.71 3.02 -22.70
N SER A 47 3.92 3.55 -22.41
CA SER A 47 4.31 3.89 -21.03
C SER A 47 3.49 5.06 -20.48
N ALA A 48 3.28 6.10 -21.28
CA ALA A 48 2.43 7.24 -20.92
C ALA A 48 0.98 6.80 -20.68
N GLN A 49 0.41 5.98 -21.57
CA GLN A 49 -0.93 5.40 -21.39
C GLN A 49 -1.00 4.53 -20.13
N LYS A 50 0.04 3.75 -19.83
CA LYS A 50 0.10 2.96 -18.59
C LYS A 50 0.13 3.85 -17.35
N GLN A 51 0.90 4.94 -17.37
CA GLN A 51 0.93 5.88 -16.26
C GLN A 51 -0.39 6.62 -16.09
N GLU A 52 -1.01 7.05 -17.17
CA GLU A 52 -2.32 7.68 -17.16
C GLU A 52 -3.36 6.71 -16.59
N ALA A 53 -3.37 5.45 -17.04
CA ALA A 53 -4.21 4.40 -16.47
C ALA A 53 -3.90 4.10 -14.99
N GLU A 54 -2.63 4.14 -14.56
CA GLU A 54 -2.25 3.98 -13.16
C GLU A 54 -2.67 5.18 -12.30
N GLU A 55 -2.55 6.41 -12.80
CA GLU A 55 -3.06 7.61 -12.13
C GLU A 55 -4.58 7.62 -12.07
N GLU A 56 -5.25 7.20 -13.14
CA GLU A 56 -6.70 7.02 -13.15
C GLU A 56 -7.12 5.93 -12.19
N LEU A 57 -6.42 4.79 -12.13
CA LEU A 57 -6.67 3.75 -11.13
C LEU A 57 -6.51 4.27 -9.71
N ASN A 58 -5.45 5.04 -9.43
CA ASN A 58 -5.26 5.64 -8.11
C ASN A 58 -6.36 6.68 -7.80
N LYS A 59 -6.70 7.54 -8.76
CA LYS A 59 -7.81 8.52 -8.61
C LYS A 59 -9.15 7.83 -8.46
N LEU A 60 -9.39 6.73 -9.17
CA LEU A 60 -10.60 5.91 -9.08
C LEU A 60 -10.62 5.14 -7.78
N GLN A 61 -9.48 4.63 -7.28
CA GLN A 61 -9.38 4.03 -5.96
C GLN A 61 -9.63 5.06 -4.87
N ASP A 62 -9.05 6.25 -4.96
CA ASP A 62 -9.31 7.36 -4.03
C ASP A 62 -10.76 7.84 -4.12
N LYS A 63 -11.31 7.94 -5.35
CA LYS A 63 -12.72 8.24 -5.58
C LYS A 63 -13.62 7.12 -5.13
N LEU A 64 -13.24 5.86 -5.19
CA LEU A 64 -14.02 4.71 -4.71
C LEU A 64 -13.90 4.61 -3.19
N GLU A 65 -12.77 4.98 -2.59
CA GLU A 65 -12.63 5.18 -1.16
C GLU A 65 -13.49 6.36 -0.68
N THR A 66 -13.63 7.40 -1.49
CA THR A 66 -14.43 8.60 -1.21
C THR A 66 -15.91 8.41 -1.57
N ALA A 67 -16.23 7.65 -2.60
CA ALA A 67 -17.56 7.28 -3.03
C ALA A 67 -18.13 6.20 -2.11
N ASN A 68 -17.33 5.25 -1.65
CA ASN A 68 -17.71 4.42 -0.50
C ASN A 68 -17.92 5.24 0.79
N ARG A 69 -17.46 6.50 0.86
CA ARG A 69 -17.89 7.45 1.90
C ARG A 69 -19.19 8.17 1.51
N SER A 70 -19.48 8.45 0.23
CA SER A 70 -20.65 9.21 -0.24
C SER A 70 -21.85 8.39 -0.73
N GLU A 71 -21.71 7.24 -1.39
CA GLU A 71 -22.79 6.30 -1.76
C GLU A 71 -23.45 5.66 -0.52
N LYS A 72 -22.71 5.56 0.60
CA LYS A 72 -23.33 5.32 1.92
C LYS A 72 -24.25 6.45 2.39
N THR A 73 -24.38 7.52 1.63
CA THR A 73 -25.25 8.67 1.91
C THR A 73 -26.46 8.69 0.96
N GLN A 74 -26.51 7.90 -0.12
CA GLN A 74 -27.58 8.07 -1.12
C GLN A 74 -28.28 6.80 -1.61
N GLU A 75 -27.77 5.58 -1.37
CA GLU A 75 -28.57 4.38 -1.66
C GLU A 75 -28.73 3.47 -0.44
N THR A 76 -29.99 3.29 -0.06
CA THR A 76 -30.53 2.69 1.15
C THR A 76 -30.55 3.62 2.37
N GLY A 77 -31.74 3.87 2.92
CA GLY A 77 -31.96 4.59 4.18
C GLY A 77 -31.32 3.88 5.38
N LYS A 78 -29.99 3.90 5.45
CA LYS A 78 -29.17 3.22 6.45
C LYS A 78 -28.30 4.25 7.16
N ILE A 79 -28.63 4.47 8.43
CA ILE A 79 -27.76 4.88 9.54
C ILE A 79 -26.48 5.61 9.10
N GLN A 80 -26.44 6.94 9.24
CA GLN A 80 -25.19 7.70 9.08
C GLN A 80 -24.15 7.20 10.09
N VAL A 81 -23.27 6.32 9.64
CA VAL A 81 -22.16 5.81 10.44
C VAL A 81 -21.00 6.80 10.33
N LYS A 82 -20.69 7.48 11.44
CA LYS A 82 -19.53 8.36 11.52
C LYS A 82 -18.39 7.65 12.26
N ASP A 83 -17.23 7.59 11.62
CA ASP A 83 -15.99 7.16 12.26
C ASP A 83 -15.40 8.35 13.03
N ILE A 84 -15.22 8.19 14.34
CA ILE A 84 -14.54 9.16 15.21
C ILE A 84 -13.08 8.72 15.31
N LYS A 85 -12.14 9.57 14.90
CA LYS A 85 -10.71 9.29 15.13
C LYS A 85 -10.43 9.34 16.62
N LEU A 86 -9.76 8.32 17.13
CA LEU A 86 -9.34 8.25 18.52
C LEU A 86 -7.83 8.49 18.62
N GLY A 87 -7.41 9.19 19.67
CA GLY A 87 -6.02 9.17 20.12
C GLY A 87 -5.68 7.80 20.73
N LEU A 88 -4.39 7.48 20.85
CA LEU A 88 -3.95 6.22 21.46
C LEU A 88 -4.41 6.12 22.93
N GLU A 89 -4.22 7.17 23.71
CA GLU A 89 -4.64 7.22 25.12
C GLU A 89 -6.16 7.09 25.28
N GLN A 90 -6.93 7.67 24.36
CA GLN A 90 -8.39 7.50 24.34
C GLN A 90 -8.78 6.06 24.02
N ALA A 91 -8.08 5.43 23.07
CA ALA A 91 -8.31 4.02 22.73
C ALA A 91 -7.96 3.10 23.91
N LYS A 92 -6.82 3.30 24.58
CA LYS A 92 -6.44 2.57 25.80
C LYS A 92 -7.51 2.67 26.89
N ASN A 93 -7.94 3.89 27.21
CA ASN A 93 -9.00 4.11 28.20
C ASN A 93 -10.32 3.40 27.82
N ILE A 94 -10.69 3.38 26.53
CA ILE A 94 -11.86 2.62 26.07
C ILE A 94 -11.64 1.12 26.26
N LEU A 95 -10.46 0.58 25.93
CA LEU A 95 -10.14 -0.84 26.09
C LEU A 95 -10.13 -1.26 27.56
N GLU A 96 -9.60 -0.43 28.46
CA GLU A 96 -9.64 -0.65 29.91
C GLU A 96 -11.09 -0.69 30.45
N LYS A 97 -11.94 0.23 29.98
CA LYS A 97 -13.37 0.21 30.30
C LYS A 97 -14.04 -1.07 29.79
N LEU A 98 -13.72 -1.52 28.58
CA LEU A 98 -14.24 -2.77 28.04
C LEU A 98 -13.80 -3.99 28.84
N SER A 99 -12.54 -4.05 29.30
CA SER A 99 -12.08 -5.16 30.14
C SER A 99 -12.79 -5.22 31.49
N THR A 100 -13.35 -4.11 31.97
CA THR A 100 -14.08 -4.07 33.24
C THR A 100 -15.50 -4.63 33.09
N ILE A 101 -16.03 -4.70 31.87
CA ILE A 101 -17.36 -5.25 31.61
C ILE A 101 -17.28 -6.77 31.73
N SER A 102 -17.99 -7.30 32.73
CA SER A 102 -18.17 -8.72 32.90
C SER A 102 -19.65 -9.09 32.95
N SER A 103 -20.00 -10.17 32.27
CA SER A 103 -21.30 -10.81 32.38
C SER A 103 -21.21 -12.11 33.18
N PRO A 104 -22.19 -12.42 34.05
CA PRO A 104 -22.28 -13.71 34.73
C PRO A 104 -22.50 -14.88 33.76
N LYS A 105 -23.05 -14.60 32.57
CA LYS A 105 -23.26 -15.57 31.50
C LYS A 105 -22.19 -15.37 30.43
N LYS A 106 -21.79 -16.45 29.74
CA LYS A 106 -20.87 -16.37 28.59
C LYS A 106 -21.62 -15.81 27.38
N ASP A 107 -21.92 -14.51 27.39
CA ASP A 107 -22.73 -13.82 26.37
C ASP A 107 -22.02 -12.62 25.72
N LEU A 108 -20.80 -12.29 26.15
CA LEU A 108 -20.01 -11.22 25.55
C LEU A 108 -19.20 -11.76 24.37
N VAL A 109 -19.44 -11.17 23.20
CA VAL A 109 -18.78 -11.56 21.96
C VAL A 109 -17.72 -10.53 21.58
N THR A 110 -16.50 -11.01 21.34
CA THR A 110 -15.43 -10.21 20.74
C THR A 110 -15.06 -10.81 19.39
N VAL A 111 -14.95 -9.97 18.36
CA VAL A 111 -14.59 -10.41 17.00
C VAL A 111 -13.46 -9.55 16.48
N TYR A 112 -12.36 -10.19 16.14
CA TYR A 112 -11.25 -9.63 15.39
C TYR A 112 -11.43 -10.05 13.93
N SER A 113 -11.60 -9.08 13.02
CA SER A 113 -11.76 -9.34 11.59
C SER A 113 -10.87 -8.41 10.77
N THR A 114 -10.09 -8.97 9.87
CA THR A 114 -9.30 -8.23 8.87
C THR A 114 -10.10 -7.97 7.59
N GLY A 115 -11.29 -8.56 7.47
CA GLY A 115 -12.21 -8.42 6.33
C GLY A 115 -12.68 -9.75 5.75
N ALA A 116 -12.07 -10.87 6.17
CA ALA A 116 -12.37 -12.22 5.67
C ALA A 116 -13.05 -13.06 6.76
N VAL A 117 -14.33 -12.75 7.05
CA VAL A 117 -15.13 -13.47 8.07
C VAL A 117 -15.28 -14.97 7.74
N GLU A 118 -15.05 -15.36 6.49
CA GLU A 118 -15.04 -16.74 6.01
C GLU A 118 -13.88 -17.57 6.58
N ASP A 119 -12.78 -16.93 6.97
CA ASP A 119 -11.58 -17.59 7.52
C ASP A 119 -11.64 -17.78 9.05
N LEU A 120 -12.77 -17.45 9.69
CA LEU A 120 -12.92 -17.61 11.13
C LEU A 120 -12.93 -19.10 11.52
N LYS A 121 -12.10 -19.44 12.50
CA LYS A 121 -12.19 -20.74 13.19
C LYS A 121 -13.56 -20.81 13.89
N ASP A 122 -14.44 -21.66 13.37
CA ASP A 122 -15.85 -21.83 13.76
C ASP A 122 -16.85 -20.75 13.29
N VAL A 123 -16.98 -20.64 11.95
CA VAL A 123 -18.04 -19.84 11.30
C VAL A 123 -19.46 -20.26 11.71
N LYS A 124 -19.69 -21.54 12.05
CA LYS A 124 -21.03 -22.05 12.39
C LYS A 124 -21.48 -21.59 13.78
N GLY A 125 -20.62 -21.69 14.79
CA GLY A 125 -20.87 -21.12 16.12
C GLY A 125 -21.09 -19.61 16.04
N PHE A 126 -20.22 -18.91 15.30
CA PHE A 126 -20.34 -17.46 15.07
C PHE A 126 -21.70 -17.05 14.46
N LYS A 127 -22.16 -17.79 13.44
CA LYS A 127 -23.46 -17.52 12.78
C LYS A 127 -24.67 -17.84 13.65
N ASN A 128 -24.55 -18.78 14.59
CA ASN A 128 -25.63 -19.14 15.51
C ASN A 128 -25.74 -18.18 16.69
N THR A 129 -24.63 -17.56 17.10
CA THR A 129 -24.58 -16.64 18.25
C THR A 129 -25.00 -15.21 17.90
N LEU A 130 -24.73 -14.75 16.66
CA LEU A 130 -25.04 -13.38 16.25
C LEU A 130 -26.16 -13.32 15.23
N SER A 131 -26.98 -12.28 15.30
CA SER A 131 -27.99 -12.01 14.29
C SER A 131 -27.34 -11.74 12.91
N SER A 132 -28.05 -12.10 11.85
CA SER A 132 -27.63 -11.86 10.45
C SER A 132 -27.29 -10.39 10.16
N GLN A 133 -27.99 -9.46 10.84
CA GLN A 133 -27.71 -8.04 10.76
C GLN A 133 -26.32 -7.69 11.34
N LYS A 134 -25.97 -8.20 12.53
CA LYS A 134 -24.65 -7.95 13.15
C LYS A 134 -23.53 -8.58 12.34
N ILE A 135 -23.73 -9.80 11.84
CA ILE A 135 -22.77 -10.47 10.94
C ILE A 135 -22.49 -9.60 9.71
N SER A 136 -23.53 -9.06 9.05
CA SER A 136 -23.33 -8.17 7.90
C SER A 136 -22.55 -6.89 8.23
N GLN A 137 -22.61 -6.40 9.48
CA GLN A 137 -21.83 -5.25 9.93
C GLN A 137 -20.36 -5.60 10.19
N ILE A 138 -20.11 -6.84 10.62
CA ILE A 138 -18.78 -7.40 10.91
C ILE A 138 -18.07 -7.82 9.62
N THR A 139 -18.79 -8.38 8.65
CA THR A 139 -18.30 -8.76 7.31
C THR A 139 -18.12 -7.55 6.40
N SER A 140 -17.53 -6.47 6.92
CA SER A 140 -17.06 -5.38 6.08
C SER A 140 -15.66 -5.71 5.56
N GLU A 141 -15.32 -5.29 4.34
CA GLU A 141 -13.99 -5.44 3.72
C GLU A 141 -12.88 -4.60 4.40
N ARG A 142 -13.01 -4.34 5.71
CA ARG A 142 -12.11 -3.48 6.47
C ARG A 142 -11.77 -4.14 7.80
N THR A 143 -10.52 -3.96 8.20
CA THR A 143 -10.03 -4.39 9.50
C THR A 143 -10.76 -3.69 10.65
N GLN A 144 -11.36 -4.48 11.54
CA GLN A 144 -12.12 -4.00 12.68
C GLN A 144 -12.19 -5.03 13.81
N ILE A 145 -12.39 -4.50 15.02
CA ILE A 145 -12.67 -5.26 16.24
C ILE A 145 -14.11 -4.92 16.64
N PHE A 146 -14.94 -5.93 16.81
CA PHE A 146 -16.34 -5.78 17.19
C PHE A 146 -16.55 -6.34 18.60
N PHE A 147 -17.11 -5.53 19.47
CA PHE A 147 -17.47 -5.89 20.84
C PHE A 147 -18.99 -5.80 20.94
N THR A 148 -19.65 -6.91 21.26
CA THR A 148 -21.10 -6.95 21.35
C THR A 148 -21.61 -7.82 22.48
N ASP A 149 -22.66 -7.34 23.11
CA ASP A 149 -23.68 -8.15 23.78
C ASP A 149 -24.89 -8.13 22.84
N GLU A 150 -25.46 -9.31 22.53
CA GLU A 150 -26.57 -9.45 21.59
C GLU A 150 -27.68 -8.40 21.84
N LYS A 151 -27.97 -8.07 23.11
CA LYS A 151 -29.14 -7.26 23.49
C LYS A 151 -28.81 -5.87 24.03
N ALA A 152 -27.61 -5.64 24.56
CA ALA A 152 -27.34 -4.43 25.34
C ALA A 152 -26.32 -3.46 24.72
N PHE A 153 -25.30 -3.99 24.04
CA PHE A 153 -24.12 -3.19 23.70
C PHE A 153 -23.54 -3.59 22.35
N ASP A 154 -23.26 -2.60 21.49
CA ASP A 154 -22.58 -2.79 20.22
C ASP A 154 -21.51 -1.70 20.05
N MET A 155 -20.26 -2.10 19.87
CA MET A 155 -19.16 -1.19 19.59
C MET A 155 -18.21 -1.76 18.55
N THR A 156 -17.81 -0.93 17.58
CA THR A 156 -16.82 -1.30 16.57
C THR A 156 -15.63 -0.37 16.62
N LEU A 157 -14.44 -0.94 16.80
CA LEU A 157 -13.16 -0.25 16.75
C LEU A 157 -12.40 -0.64 15.48
N ARG A 158 -12.15 0.32 14.59
CA ARG A 158 -11.32 0.12 13.40
C ARG A 158 -9.88 0.45 13.69
N THR A 159 -8.97 -0.35 13.14
CA THR A 159 -7.52 -0.20 13.33
C THR A 159 -6.75 -0.87 12.19
N ARG A 160 -5.42 -0.87 12.25
CA ARG A 160 -4.55 -1.60 11.30
C ARG A 160 -4.61 -3.12 11.54
N PRO A 161 -4.37 -3.97 10.53
CA PRO A 161 -4.46 -5.42 10.64
C PRO A 161 -3.23 -6.03 11.32
N PHE A 162 -3.04 -5.75 12.61
CA PHE A 162 -1.96 -6.33 13.41
C PHE A 162 -2.37 -7.63 14.14
N PHE A 163 -3.54 -8.17 13.83
CA PHE A 163 -4.09 -9.37 14.45
C PHE A 163 -4.65 -10.30 13.38
N THR A 164 -4.80 -11.57 13.74
CA THR A 164 -5.46 -12.58 12.92
C THR A 164 -6.94 -12.68 13.24
N ASP A 165 -7.72 -13.08 12.23
CA ASP A 165 -9.16 -13.24 12.34
C ASP A 165 -9.51 -14.28 13.42
N SER A 166 -10.36 -13.87 14.37
CA SER A 166 -10.77 -14.72 15.49
C SER A 166 -12.02 -14.16 16.16
N TRP A 167 -12.78 -15.03 16.82
CA TRP A 167 -13.91 -14.62 17.65
C TRP A 167 -13.90 -15.38 18.97
N SER A 168 -14.51 -14.82 20.00
CA SER A 168 -14.65 -15.44 21.32
C SER A 168 -16.02 -15.09 21.92
N LEU A 169 -16.58 -16.05 22.66
CA LEU A 169 -17.79 -15.90 23.46
C LEU A 169 -17.44 -16.20 24.92
N GLU A 170 -17.32 -15.16 25.73
CA GLU A 170 -16.80 -15.26 27.09
C GLU A 170 -17.58 -14.39 28.08
N ASN A 171 -17.18 -14.44 29.35
CA ASN A 171 -17.74 -13.60 30.41
C ASN A 171 -17.18 -12.16 30.40
N SER A 172 -16.15 -11.88 29.59
CA SER A 172 -15.50 -10.57 29.47
C SER A 172 -15.06 -10.34 28.02
N PHE A 173 -14.87 -9.08 27.61
CA PHE A 173 -14.38 -8.77 26.27
C PHE A 173 -12.87 -9.09 26.14
N ASN A 174 -12.49 -9.80 25.07
CA ASN A 174 -11.09 -10.14 24.83
C ASN A 174 -10.33 -8.93 24.27
N VAL A 175 -9.74 -8.13 25.16
CA VAL A 175 -8.89 -6.98 24.81
C VAL A 175 -7.39 -7.29 24.90
N GLU A 176 -7.02 -8.49 25.34
CA GLU A 176 -5.62 -8.87 25.58
C GLU A 176 -4.77 -8.77 24.31
N LYS A 177 -5.31 -9.17 23.16
CA LYS A 177 -4.55 -9.15 21.88
C LYS A 177 -4.13 -7.73 21.49
N ILE A 178 -5.04 -6.77 21.64
CA ILE A 178 -4.77 -5.37 21.30
C ILE A 178 -3.88 -4.70 22.35
N ASN A 179 -4.07 -4.99 23.64
CA ASN A 179 -3.23 -4.45 24.70
C ASN A 179 -1.80 -4.97 24.58
N LYS A 180 -1.63 -6.28 24.38
CA LYS A 180 -0.33 -6.89 24.14
C LYS A 180 0.37 -6.25 22.93
N PHE A 181 -0.35 -6.05 21.83
CA PHE A 181 0.22 -5.36 20.68
C PHE A 181 0.66 -3.93 20.99
N ILE A 182 -0.09 -3.17 21.81
CA ILE A 182 0.27 -1.79 22.20
C ILE A 182 1.49 -1.77 23.14
N GLU A 183 1.57 -2.69 24.08
CA GLU A 183 2.63 -2.77 25.10
C GLU A 183 3.95 -3.30 24.55
N GLU A 184 3.89 -4.19 23.55
CA GLU A 184 5.06 -4.75 22.90
C GLU A 184 5.95 -3.68 22.28
N GLU A 185 7.26 -3.81 22.53
CA GLU A 185 8.29 -3.01 21.88
C GLU A 185 8.43 -3.44 20.43
N LYS A 186 8.36 -2.47 19.52
CA LYS A 186 8.33 -2.71 18.09
C LYS A 186 8.94 -1.56 17.30
N HIS A 187 9.41 -1.87 16.10
CA HIS A 187 9.98 -0.89 15.20
C HIS A 187 8.99 -0.61 14.06
N TRP A 188 8.80 0.66 13.73
CA TRP A 188 7.96 1.09 12.63
C TRP A 188 8.82 1.71 11.55
N ALA A 189 8.73 1.21 10.32
CA ALA A 189 9.32 1.85 9.16
C ALA A 189 8.24 2.55 8.33
N LEU A 190 8.33 3.87 8.24
CA LEU A 190 7.47 4.73 7.45
C LEU A 190 8.09 4.93 6.06
N VAL A 191 7.71 4.08 5.11
CA VAL A 191 8.40 3.92 3.82
C VAL A 191 7.74 4.74 2.71
N SER A 192 8.46 5.75 2.23
CA SER A 192 8.16 6.47 1.00
C SER A 192 9.20 6.17 -0.09
N ALA A 193 9.02 6.74 -1.28
CA ALA A 193 9.88 6.48 -2.42
C ALA A 193 11.33 6.91 -2.21
N GLY A 194 11.58 8.00 -1.47
CA GLY A 194 12.91 8.52 -1.19
C GLY A 194 13.12 8.99 0.25
N GLU A 195 12.14 8.80 1.12
CA GLU A 195 12.24 9.13 2.54
C GLU A 195 11.72 7.94 3.32
N THR A 196 12.49 7.48 4.30
CA THR A 196 12.05 6.42 5.21
C THR A 196 12.48 6.75 6.61
N THR A 197 11.50 6.88 7.49
CA THR A 197 11.76 7.12 8.92
C THR A 197 11.54 5.83 9.68
N ILE A 198 12.49 5.50 10.55
CA ILE A 198 12.44 4.34 11.42
C ILE A 198 12.20 4.85 12.84
N LEU A 199 11.14 4.35 13.46
CA LEU A 199 10.74 4.68 14.82
C LEU A 199 10.80 3.42 15.68
N SER A 200 11.29 3.55 16.91
CA SER A 200 11.01 2.58 17.97
C SER A 200 9.75 3.04 18.69
N GLU A 201 8.87 2.10 19.03
CA GLU A 201 7.66 2.39 19.76
C GLU A 201 7.40 1.36 20.85
N LYS A 202 7.11 1.88 22.04
CA LYS A 202 6.81 1.07 23.23
C LYS A 202 5.71 1.74 24.03
N ALA A 203 4.63 1.00 24.28
CA ALA A 203 3.48 1.47 25.05
C ALA A 203 2.92 2.83 24.57
N GLY A 204 3.05 3.15 23.28
CA GLY A 204 2.60 4.42 22.69
C GLY A 204 3.63 5.53 22.60
N ASN A 205 4.80 5.38 23.22
CA ASN A 205 5.88 6.35 23.11
C ASN A 205 6.72 6.03 21.89
N THR A 206 6.81 6.98 20.96
CA THR A 206 7.57 6.84 19.71
C THR A 206 8.87 7.64 19.79
N GLU A 207 9.99 6.99 19.51
CA GLU A 207 11.30 7.62 19.40
C GLU A 207 11.88 7.38 18.01
N LYS A 208 12.48 8.41 17.43
CA LYS A 208 13.13 8.29 16.12
C LYS A 208 14.47 7.59 16.27
N VAL A 209 14.59 6.40 15.70
CA VAL A 209 15.81 5.59 15.72
C VAL A 209 16.73 5.98 14.57
N ASP A 210 16.17 6.09 13.36
CA ASP A 210 16.95 6.40 12.17
C ASP A 210 16.08 7.03 11.07
N GLU A 211 16.73 7.60 10.07
CA GLU A 211 16.10 8.11 8.87
C GLU A 211 16.99 7.96 7.64
N VAL A 212 16.42 7.39 6.60
CA VAL A 212 17.05 7.27 5.29
C VAL A 212 16.40 8.28 4.37
N ASN A 213 17.20 9.21 3.87
CA ASN A 213 16.79 10.20 2.88
C ASN A 213 17.63 10.01 1.61
N THR A 214 16.96 9.74 0.49
CA THR A 214 17.57 9.69 -0.83
C THR A 214 16.83 10.60 -1.80
N ARG A 215 17.59 11.16 -2.74
CA ARG A 215 17.03 12.06 -3.74
C ARG A 215 16.36 11.23 -4.84
N VAL A 216 15.05 11.09 -4.75
CA VAL A 216 14.22 10.50 -5.81
C VAL A 216 13.51 11.61 -6.58
N GLU A 217 13.71 11.64 -7.90
CA GLU A 217 13.08 12.66 -8.74
C GLU A 217 11.56 12.37 -8.87
N ASN A 218 10.72 13.34 -8.50
CA ASN A 218 9.27 13.10 -8.31
C ASN A 218 8.41 13.29 -9.57
N LYS A 219 8.71 14.24 -10.47
CA LYS A 219 7.97 14.43 -11.74
C LYS A 219 8.82 15.09 -12.82
N GLN A 220 8.67 14.64 -14.07
CA GLN A 220 9.13 15.38 -15.26
C GLN A 220 7.92 16.06 -15.92
N LYS A 221 7.90 17.39 -15.98
CA LYS A 221 6.84 18.18 -16.64
C LYS A 221 6.82 18.05 -18.18
N LYS A 222 7.77 17.31 -18.78
CA LYS A 222 7.98 17.24 -20.23
C LYS A 222 7.77 15.80 -20.71
N GLY A 223 6.65 15.54 -21.38
CA GLY A 223 6.44 14.29 -22.11
C GLY A 223 7.39 14.18 -23.31
N GLY A 224 7.86 12.97 -23.61
CA GLY A 224 8.73 12.67 -24.77
C GLY A 224 9.96 11.82 -24.43
N TYR A 225 10.93 11.75 -25.35
CA TYR A 225 12.15 10.89 -25.34
C TYR A 225 12.96 10.84 -24.02
N SER A 226 12.74 11.81 -23.13
CA SER A 226 13.37 11.93 -21.81
C SER A 226 12.60 11.24 -20.68
N GLN A 227 11.35 10.85 -20.90
CA GLN A 227 10.45 10.23 -19.91
C GLN A 227 10.88 8.80 -19.57
N ASP A 228 11.14 7.95 -20.57
CA ASP A 228 11.67 6.59 -20.32
C ASP A 228 13.00 6.61 -19.55
N ARG A 229 13.87 7.57 -19.88
CA ARG A 229 15.18 7.72 -19.20
C ARG A 229 14.98 8.19 -17.76
N PHE A 230 14.04 9.11 -17.54
CA PHE A 230 13.67 9.59 -16.22
C PHE A 230 13.08 8.49 -15.36
N GLU A 231 12.16 7.69 -15.91
CA GLU A 231 11.56 6.55 -15.22
C GLU A 231 12.59 5.50 -14.83
N ARG A 232 13.51 5.13 -15.73
CA ARG A 232 14.61 4.20 -15.41
C ARG A 232 15.48 4.74 -14.28
N LYS A 233 15.94 5.98 -14.40
CA LYS A 233 16.75 6.64 -13.36
C LYS A 233 16.01 6.69 -12.02
N ARG A 234 14.70 6.97 -12.04
CA ARG A 234 13.86 6.99 -10.83
C ARG A 234 13.72 5.61 -10.21
N GLN A 235 13.51 4.56 -11.01
CA GLN A 235 13.46 3.19 -10.51
C GLN A 235 14.80 2.76 -9.90
N GLU A 236 15.92 3.11 -10.53
CA GLU A 236 17.27 2.89 -9.98
C GLU A 236 17.46 3.63 -8.65
N GLN A 237 17.02 4.89 -8.54
CA GLN A 237 17.07 5.66 -7.30
C GLN A 237 16.20 5.03 -6.19
N ILE A 238 14.99 4.57 -6.53
CA ILE A 238 14.11 3.86 -5.58
C ILE A 238 14.76 2.54 -5.15
N GLN A 239 15.42 1.82 -6.05
CA GLN A 239 16.14 0.60 -5.70
C GLN A 239 17.27 0.87 -4.71
N GLN A 240 18.11 1.86 -5.00
CA GLN A 240 19.19 2.28 -4.09
C GLN A 240 18.66 2.72 -2.71
N HIS A 241 17.51 3.41 -2.69
CA HIS A 241 16.84 3.76 -1.43
C HIS A 241 16.41 2.52 -0.66
N LYS A 242 15.77 1.56 -1.33
CA LYS A 242 15.33 0.29 -0.73
C LYS A 242 16.49 -0.49 -0.14
N ASP A 243 17.61 -0.58 -0.86
CA ASP A 243 18.78 -1.34 -0.41
C ASP A 243 19.36 -0.73 0.88
N LYS A 244 19.49 0.59 0.94
CA LYS A 244 19.91 1.31 2.16
C LYS A 244 18.92 1.13 3.31
N VAL A 245 17.62 1.18 3.02
CA VAL A 245 16.60 0.94 4.04
C VAL A 245 16.71 -0.48 4.57
N LYS A 246 16.91 -1.47 3.70
CA LYS A 246 17.06 -2.88 4.09
C LYS A 246 18.25 -3.07 5.04
N GLU A 247 19.41 -2.52 4.73
CA GLU A 247 20.60 -2.56 5.61
C GLU A 247 20.29 -2.01 7.01
N LYS A 248 19.51 -0.92 7.11
CA LYS A 248 19.11 -0.34 8.39
C LYS A 248 18.09 -1.18 9.17
N LEU A 249 17.29 -1.97 8.47
CA LEU A 249 16.23 -2.79 9.05
C LEU A 249 16.70 -4.19 9.47
N GLU A 250 17.83 -4.68 8.97
CA GLU A 250 18.32 -6.05 9.19
C GLU A 250 18.50 -6.42 10.67
N ASN A 251 18.90 -5.46 11.51
CA ASN A 251 19.15 -5.70 12.94
C ASN A 251 17.93 -5.40 13.83
N LEU A 252 16.80 -5.00 13.24
CA LEU A 252 15.61 -4.61 14.01
C LEU A 252 14.63 -5.77 14.13
N THR A 253 14.11 -5.96 15.35
CA THR A 253 13.10 -6.98 15.66
C THR A 253 11.70 -6.39 15.70
N ASN A 254 10.68 -7.23 15.47
CA ASN A 254 9.26 -6.85 15.48
C ASN A 254 8.95 -5.64 14.57
N LEU A 255 9.38 -5.74 13.32
CA LEU A 255 9.33 -4.65 12.36
C LEU A 255 7.97 -4.57 11.65
N LYS A 256 7.35 -3.39 11.70
CA LYS A 256 6.07 -3.06 11.09
C LYS A 256 6.27 -2.01 9.99
N LEU A 257 5.76 -2.31 8.80
CA LEU A 257 5.93 -1.47 7.61
C LEU A 257 4.64 -0.70 7.31
N LEU A 258 4.79 0.60 7.12
CA LEU A 258 3.71 1.49 6.69
C LEU A 258 4.19 2.32 5.50
N GLY A 259 3.43 2.37 4.41
CA GLY A 259 3.85 3.13 3.24
C GLY A 259 3.40 2.56 1.91
N ASN A 260 4.18 2.77 0.86
CA ASN A 260 3.85 2.25 -0.46
C ASN A 260 3.93 0.72 -0.49
N LYS A 261 2.80 0.06 -0.80
CA LYS A 261 2.70 -1.41 -0.85
C LYS A 261 3.76 -2.07 -1.73
N LYS A 262 4.10 -1.49 -2.89
CA LYS A 262 5.11 -2.08 -3.80
C LYS A 262 6.50 -2.08 -3.17
N ILE A 263 6.87 -0.98 -2.49
CA ILE A 263 8.17 -0.84 -1.84
C ILE A 263 8.24 -1.73 -0.59
N CYS A 264 7.18 -1.73 0.24
CA CYS A 264 7.15 -2.51 1.48
C CYS A 264 7.20 -4.02 1.24
N LYS A 265 6.71 -4.52 0.09
CA LYS A 265 6.75 -5.95 -0.26
C LYS A 265 8.17 -6.53 -0.35
N GLU A 266 9.15 -5.69 -0.61
CA GLU A 266 10.55 -6.10 -0.80
C GLU A 266 11.42 -5.86 0.45
N LEU A 267 10.83 -5.26 1.50
CA LEU A 267 11.51 -4.98 2.76
C LEU A 267 11.19 -6.07 3.78
N PRO A 268 12.11 -6.35 4.73
CA PRO A 268 11.80 -7.23 5.86
C PRO A 268 10.72 -6.57 6.73
N GLY A 269 9.78 -7.37 7.26
CA GLY A 269 8.76 -6.90 8.21
C GLY A 269 7.31 -7.14 7.75
N GLU A 270 6.38 -6.79 8.63
CA GLU A 270 4.95 -7.00 8.41
C GLU A 270 4.29 -5.72 7.87
N TYR A 271 3.70 -5.78 6.68
CA TYR A 271 3.01 -4.63 6.07
C TYR A 271 1.63 -4.41 6.68
N LEU A 272 1.45 -3.28 7.37
CA LEU A 272 0.19 -2.93 8.05
C LEU A 272 -0.64 -1.89 7.30
N GLY A 273 -0.16 -1.37 6.17
CA GLY A 273 -0.97 -0.58 5.25
C GLY A 273 -0.33 0.72 4.76
N GLY A 274 -1.11 1.49 4.01
CA GLY A 274 -0.66 2.75 3.42
C GLY A 274 -0.35 3.80 4.47
N PHE A 275 0.69 4.59 4.21
CA PHE A 275 1.05 5.77 4.98
C PHE A 275 1.39 6.91 4.04
N ASP A 276 0.97 8.10 4.45
CA ASP A 276 1.19 9.34 3.75
C ASP A 276 2.30 10.08 4.49
N SER A 277 3.45 10.24 3.84
CA SER A 277 4.64 10.84 4.44
C SER A 277 4.46 12.31 4.84
N SER A 278 3.39 12.97 4.37
CA SER A 278 3.04 14.33 4.78
C SER A 278 2.36 14.41 6.16
N ARG A 279 1.95 13.27 6.74
CA ARG A 279 1.29 13.24 8.05
C ARG A 279 2.30 13.16 9.20
N ASN A 280 1.87 13.64 10.37
CA ASN A 280 2.65 13.50 11.60
C ASN A 280 3.00 12.03 11.87
N LYS A 281 4.26 11.82 12.25
CA LYS A 281 4.89 10.52 12.49
C LYS A 281 4.70 10.09 13.96
N ASP A 282 3.51 10.32 14.50
CA ASP A 282 3.17 10.07 15.91
C ASP A 282 2.41 8.74 16.06
N ALA A 283 2.39 8.18 17.27
CA ALA A 283 1.73 6.91 17.57
C ALA A 283 0.27 6.83 17.10
N GLN A 284 -0.48 7.93 17.16
CA GLN A 284 -1.86 7.98 16.67
C GLN A 284 -1.97 7.60 15.18
N THR A 285 -1.01 8.02 14.36
CA THR A 285 -0.99 7.74 12.93
C THR A 285 -0.60 6.29 12.62
N LEU A 286 0.22 5.68 13.50
CA LEU A 286 0.64 4.28 13.39
C LEU A 286 -0.56 3.34 13.56
N TYR A 287 -1.29 3.47 14.67
CA TYR A 287 -2.44 2.61 14.96
C TYR A 287 -3.71 3.00 14.18
N ASN A 288 -3.93 4.29 13.92
CA ASN A 288 -5.10 4.80 13.19
C ASN A 288 -6.45 4.28 13.75
N PHE A 289 -6.59 4.32 15.08
CA PHE A 289 -7.83 3.92 15.76
C PHE A 289 -9.01 4.79 15.38
N ARG A 290 -10.14 4.16 15.03
CA ARG A 290 -11.40 4.86 14.74
C ARG A 290 -12.57 4.14 15.39
N LEU A 291 -13.34 4.87 16.18
CA LEU A 291 -14.56 4.35 16.76
C LEU A 291 -15.72 4.56 15.79
N ARG A 292 -16.41 3.47 15.44
CA ARG A 292 -17.64 3.53 14.65
C ARG A 292 -18.79 3.83 15.59
N LYS A 293 -19.35 5.04 15.52
CA LYS A 293 -20.60 5.34 16.24
C LYS A 293 -21.77 5.04 15.33
N ALA A 294 -22.54 4.00 15.62
CA ALA A 294 -23.87 3.85 15.04
C ALA A 294 -24.76 4.92 15.68
N LYS A 295 -25.33 5.84 14.88
CA LYS A 295 -26.42 6.67 15.39
C LYS A 295 -27.59 5.72 15.73
N PRO A 296 -28.17 5.78 16.94
CA PRO A 296 -29.47 5.17 17.14
C PRO A 296 -30.46 5.80 16.15
N LYS A 297 -31.36 5.00 15.57
CA LYS A 297 -32.48 5.53 14.79
C LYS A 297 -33.31 6.37 15.77
N THR A 298 -33.33 7.69 15.56
CA THR A 298 -34.39 8.56 16.08
C THR A 298 -35.71 8.19 15.43
#